data_AF-A0A2W6DLJ0-F1
#
_entry.id   AF-A0A2W6DLJ0-F1
#
_cell.length_a   1.000
_cell.length_b   1.000
_cell.length_c   1.000
_cell.angle_alpha   90.00
_cell.angle_beta   90.00
_cell.angle_gamma   90.00
#
_symmetry.space_group_name_H-M   'P 1'
#
loop_
_entity.id
_entity.type
_entity.pdbx_description
1 polymer ?
#
loop_
_entity_poly.entity_id
_entity_poly.type
_entity_poly.pdbx_seq_one_letter_code
_entity_poly.pdbx_strand_id
1 'polypeptide(L)'
;MSVVLLGPQRKPSVGPVVRSMDLPGRVATITAGWQEREPDDAELDQQLGAPGLNLSLYARWLDVLERDPEFATAERRLRALLDEVQEVYLVRLDHALRAVYAIARRGGNVLLQADALTEAIAAVREVDTRHLRRISDIHEEYYTTCPPHERPVIAEHRAAVAQRLHDTSALVITGGHVGVLVATLHLFNVAAALRSPVIAWSAGAMALTDRVVLFHDRAAQGPGHPELYGSGLSLLRGVVALPHAGARLLLADSTRMAVFARRFAPARCIPLEAGGRVDVNGDTLPPGTRVLGEDGRVRVLEAA
;
A
#
# COMPACT_ATOMS: atom_id res chain seq x y z
N MET A 1 18.02 -1.15 -6.81
CA MET A 1 16.74 -1.37 -7.54
C MET A 1 15.99 -0.05 -7.56
N SER A 2 15.36 0.31 -8.67
CA SER A 2 14.53 1.53 -8.78
C SER A 2 13.05 1.19 -8.63
N VAL A 3 12.28 2.12 -8.06
CA VAL A 3 10.83 2.01 -7.92
C VAL A 3 10.19 3.26 -8.50
N VAL A 4 9.23 3.09 -9.41
CA VAL A 4 8.46 4.18 -9.99
C VAL A 4 7.04 4.11 -9.50
N LEU A 5 6.63 5.12 -8.73
CA LEU A 5 5.26 5.30 -8.32
C LEU A 5 4.53 6.17 -9.33
N LEU A 6 3.42 5.67 -9.85
CA LEU A 6 2.57 6.39 -10.77
C LEU A 6 1.25 6.77 -10.11
N GLY A 7 0.71 7.88 -10.58
CA GLY A 7 -0.67 8.26 -10.37
C GLY A 7 -1.65 7.28 -11.05
N PRO A 8 -2.94 7.57 -10.92
CA PRO A 8 -4.03 6.92 -11.64
C PRO A 8 -3.77 6.75 -13.14
N GLN A 9 -3.93 5.52 -13.64
CA GLN A 9 -3.72 5.21 -15.05
C GLN A 9 -4.95 5.60 -15.87
N ARG A 10 -4.93 6.84 -16.38
CA ARG A 10 -5.74 7.38 -17.49
C ARG A 10 -4.92 8.39 -18.29
N LYS A 11 -4.12 9.24 -17.60
CA LYS A 11 -2.99 10.06 -18.08
C LYS A 11 -2.08 10.35 -16.86
N PRO A 12 -0.79 9.96 -16.81
CA PRO A 12 -0.02 9.28 -17.84
C PRO A 12 -0.46 7.81 -17.93
N SER A 13 -0.11 7.15 -19.03
CA SER A 13 -0.18 5.69 -19.11
C SER A 13 1.18 5.09 -18.74
N VAL A 14 1.19 3.84 -18.33
CA VAL A 14 2.41 3.10 -17.98
C VAL A 14 3.36 2.94 -19.18
N GLY A 15 2.83 2.94 -20.41
CA GLY A 15 3.58 2.77 -21.65
C GLY A 15 4.76 3.72 -21.85
N PRO A 16 4.57 5.05 -21.84
CA PRO A 16 5.67 6.01 -21.90
C PRO A 16 6.76 5.79 -20.84
N VAL A 17 6.38 5.37 -19.63
CA VAL A 17 7.34 5.11 -18.54
C VAL A 17 8.19 3.88 -18.87
N VAL A 18 7.56 2.77 -19.25
CA VAL A 18 8.26 1.55 -19.67
C VAL A 18 9.18 1.82 -20.85
N ARG A 19 8.72 2.55 -21.87
CA ARG A 19 9.55 2.95 -23.02
C ARG A 19 10.73 3.83 -22.61
N SER A 20 10.54 4.74 -21.66
CA SER A 20 11.63 5.60 -21.18
C SER A 20 12.73 4.86 -20.40
N MET A 21 12.44 3.64 -19.93
CA MET A 21 13.42 2.81 -19.23
C MET A 21 14.29 1.97 -20.16
N ASP A 22 13.96 1.90 -21.47
CA ASP A 22 14.72 1.19 -22.51
C ASP A 22 15.14 -0.24 -22.11
N LEU A 23 14.18 -1.01 -21.60
CA LEU A 23 14.43 -2.33 -21.03
C LEU A 23 14.43 -3.42 -22.13
N PRO A 24 15.51 -4.21 -22.29
CA PRO A 24 15.67 -5.14 -23.42
C PRO A 24 14.90 -6.49 -23.27
N GLY A 25 13.86 -6.56 -22.45
CA GLY A 25 13.17 -7.83 -22.17
C GLY A 25 11.72 -7.69 -21.72
N ARG A 26 11.10 -8.82 -21.42
CA ARG A 26 9.67 -8.89 -21.05
C ARG A 26 9.40 -8.20 -19.72
N VAL A 27 8.20 -7.63 -19.59
CA VAL A 27 7.71 -7.02 -18.35
C VAL A 27 6.81 -8.02 -17.63
N ALA A 28 7.12 -8.34 -16.38
CA ALA A 28 6.20 -9.08 -15.51
C ALA A 28 5.06 -8.16 -15.08
N THR A 29 3.85 -8.71 -14.97
CA THR A 29 2.68 -7.97 -14.45
C THR A 29 2.07 -8.69 -13.25
N ILE A 30 1.56 -7.90 -12.29
CA ILE A 30 0.75 -8.38 -11.16
C ILE A 30 -0.57 -7.61 -11.19
N THR A 31 -1.64 -8.32 -11.54
CA THR A 31 -3.03 -7.84 -11.56
C THR A 31 -3.91 -8.50 -10.50
N ALA A 32 -3.32 -9.18 -9.51
CA ALA A 32 -4.03 -9.93 -8.46
C ALA A 32 -5.11 -9.12 -7.71
N GLY A 33 -4.95 -7.79 -7.62
CA GLY A 33 -5.97 -6.91 -7.07
C GLY A 33 -7.29 -6.88 -7.86
N TRP A 34 -7.31 -7.39 -9.10
CA TRP A 34 -8.50 -7.49 -9.95
C TRP A 34 -9.32 -8.76 -9.68
N GLN A 35 -8.80 -9.66 -8.83
CA GLN A 35 -9.46 -10.90 -8.40
C GLN A 35 -9.87 -11.74 -9.61
N GLU A 36 -11.15 -12.08 -9.76
CA GLU A 36 -11.64 -12.90 -10.89
C GLU A 36 -11.39 -12.27 -12.27
N ARG A 37 -11.12 -10.97 -12.32
CA ARG A 37 -10.71 -10.25 -13.53
C ARG A 37 -9.20 -10.16 -13.71
N GLU A 38 -8.40 -10.87 -12.90
CA GLU A 38 -6.94 -10.98 -13.08
C GLU A 38 -6.52 -11.30 -14.53
N PRO A 39 -7.20 -12.22 -15.27
CA PRO A 39 -6.84 -12.52 -16.66
C PRO A 39 -7.29 -11.45 -17.67
N ASP A 40 -8.06 -10.43 -17.27
CA ASP A 40 -8.56 -9.38 -18.17
C ASP A 40 -7.49 -8.29 -18.42
N ASP A 41 -6.26 -8.68 -18.77
CA ASP A 41 -5.09 -7.79 -18.86
C ASP A 41 -4.74 -7.31 -20.27
N ALA A 42 -5.59 -7.57 -21.26
CA ALA A 42 -5.41 -7.11 -22.64
C ALA A 42 -5.25 -5.59 -22.78
N GLU A 43 -5.99 -4.80 -21.98
CA GLU A 43 -5.82 -3.33 -21.98
C GLU A 43 -4.44 -2.93 -21.44
N LEU A 44 -3.94 -3.64 -20.42
CA LEU A 44 -2.62 -3.39 -19.85
C LEU A 44 -1.53 -3.73 -20.87
N ASP A 45 -1.63 -4.87 -21.55
CA ASP A 45 -0.71 -5.26 -22.62
C ASP A 45 -0.65 -4.23 -23.75
N GLN A 46 -1.81 -3.69 -24.15
CA GLN A 46 -1.87 -2.61 -25.13
C GLN A 46 -1.14 -1.36 -24.64
N GLN A 47 -1.28 -1.00 -23.36
CA GLN A 47 -0.58 0.14 -22.77
C GLN A 47 0.93 -0.07 -22.67
N LEU A 48 1.37 -1.29 -22.36
CA LEU A 48 2.78 -1.67 -22.32
C LEU A 48 3.41 -1.73 -23.72
N GLY A 49 2.59 -1.96 -24.76
CA GLY A 49 3.02 -2.04 -26.15
C GLY A 49 3.52 -3.43 -26.56
N ALA A 50 3.48 -4.40 -25.65
CA ALA A 50 3.79 -5.81 -25.88
C ALA A 50 3.11 -6.66 -24.79
N PRO A 51 2.81 -7.94 -25.07
CA PRO A 51 2.25 -8.84 -24.07
C PRO A 51 3.16 -8.99 -22.85
N GLY A 52 2.63 -8.67 -21.67
CA GLY A 52 3.29 -8.89 -20.40
C GLY A 52 3.46 -10.36 -20.07
N LEU A 53 4.19 -10.65 -18.99
CA LEU A 53 4.18 -11.95 -18.33
C LEU A 53 3.41 -11.80 -17.02
N ASN A 54 2.11 -12.08 -17.05
CA ASN A 54 1.31 -12.08 -15.83
C ASN A 54 1.75 -13.21 -14.89
N LEU A 55 1.99 -12.86 -13.62
CA LEU A 55 2.38 -13.82 -12.60
C LEU A 55 1.17 -14.61 -12.07
N SER A 56 -0.05 -14.12 -12.32
CA SER A 56 -1.33 -14.77 -11.99
C SER A 56 -1.41 -15.16 -10.52
N LEU A 57 -1.06 -14.22 -9.63
CA LEU A 57 -0.93 -14.52 -8.20
C LEU A 57 -2.28 -14.82 -7.55
N TYR A 58 -3.36 -14.21 -8.03
CA TYR A 58 -4.70 -14.53 -7.53
C TYR A 58 -5.11 -15.95 -7.93
N ALA A 59 -4.96 -16.32 -9.20
CA ALA A 59 -5.23 -17.67 -9.68
C ALA A 59 -4.38 -18.74 -8.96
N ARG A 60 -3.09 -18.45 -8.71
CA ARG A 60 -2.21 -19.33 -7.91
C ARG A 60 -2.67 -19.47 -6.47
N TRP A 61 -3.19 -18.39 -5.88
CA TRP A 61 -3.73 -18.46 -4.53
C TRP A 61 -4.98 -19.35 -4.48
N LEU A 62 -5.86 -19.28 -5.49
CA LEU A 62 -6.98 -20.20 -5.62
C LEU A 62 -6.52 -21.67 -5.77
N ASP A 63 -5.52 -21.95 -6.60
CA ASP A 63 -4.94 -23.29 -6.76
C ASP A 63 -4.40 -23.86 -5.44
N VAL A 64 -3.75 -23.01 -4.62
CA VAL A 64 -3.30 -23.39 -3.27
C VAL A 64 -4.48 -23.74 -2.38
N LEU A 65 -5.54 -22.92 -2.37
CA LEU A 65 -6.71 -23.18 -1.54
C LEU A 65 -7.44 -24.47 -1.93
N GLU A 66 -7.42 -24.83 -3.21
CA GLU A 66 -8.00 -26.06 -3.72
C GLU A 66 -7.16 -27.28 -3.38
N ARG A 67 -5.84 -27.22 -3.61
CA ARG A 67 -4.92 -28.35 -3.44
C ARG A 67 -4.44 -28.57 -2.01
N ASP A 68 -4.59 -27.58 -1.13
CA ASP A 68 -4.26 -27.69 0.30
C ASP A 68 -5.45 -27.25 1.18
N PRO A 69 -6.42 -28.14 1.44
CA PRO A 69 -7.61 -27.83 2.25
C PRO A 69 -7.31 -27.47 3.71
N GLU A 70 -6.19 -27.96 4.24
CA GLU A 70 -5.75 -27.65 5.60
C GLU A 70 -5.26 -26.20 5.67
N PHE A 71 -4.40 -25.79 4.73
CA PHE A 71 -4.01 -24.39 4.56
C PHE A 71 -5.24 -23.51 4.34
N ALA A 72 -6.16 -23.90 3.45
CA ALA A 72 -7.38 -23.13 3.18
C ALA A 72 -8.24 -22.91 4.43
N THR A 73 -8.36 -23.92 5.29
CA THR A 73 -9.10 -23.80 6.55
C THR A 73 -8.39 -22.88 7.53
N ALA A 74 -7.07 -22.99 7.65
CA ALA A 74 -6.28 -22.14 8.51
C ALA A 74 -6.29 -20.68 8.03
N GLU A 75 -6.21 -20.46 6.72
CA GLU A 75 -6.24 -19.14 6.08
C GLU A 75 -7.57 -18.42 6.30
N ARG A 76 -8.70 -19.13 6.15
CA ARG A 76 -10.03 -18.57 6.48
C ARG A 76 -10.14 -18.12 7.93
N ARG A 77 -9.60 -18.92 8.86
CA ARG A 77 -9.59 -18.57 10.30
C ARG A 77 -8.72 -17.35 10.58
N LEU A 78 -7.55 -17.28 9.94
CA LEU A 78 -6.66 -16.12 10.04
C LEU A 78 -7.37 -14.85 9.55
N ARG A 79 -8.02 -14.89 8.39
CA ARG A 79 -8.75 -13.73 7.86
C ARG A 79 -9.86 -13.27 8.79
N ALA A 80 -10.69 -14.19 9.28
CA ALA A 80 -11.74 -13.86 10.23
C ALA A 80 -11.18 -13.17 11.50
N LEU A 81 -10.08 -13.68 12.04
CA LEU A 81 -9.41 -13.06 13.19
C LEU A 81 -8.85 -11.67 12.88
N LEU A 82 -8.24 -11.48 11.71
CA LEU A 82 -7.71 -10.18 11.30
C LEU A 82 -8.84 -9.16 11.09
N ASP A 83 -9.99 -9.59 10.57
CA ASP A 83 -11.18 -8.75 10.42
C ASP A 83 -11.70 -8.30 11.80
N GLU A 84 -11.81 -9.21 12.77
CA GLU A 84 -12.19 -8.85 14.15
C GLU A 84 -11.21 -7.86 14.80
N VAL A 85 -9.89 -8.06 14.58
CA VAL A 85 -8.85 -7.14 15.07
C VAL A 85 -8.97 -5.77 14.41
N GLN A 86 -9.32 -5.72 13.12
CA GLN A 86 -9.58 -4.48 12.41
C GLN A 86 -10.77 -3.74 13.00
N GLU A 87 -11.88 -4.42 13.28
CA GLU A 87 -13.08 -3.80 13.87
C GLU A 87 -12.77 -3.15 15.23
N VAL A 88 -12.06 -3.86 16.10
CA VAL A 88 -11.65 -3.33 17.42
C VAL A 88 -10.70 -2.13 17.26
N TYR A 89 -9.79 -2.17 16.29
CA TYR A 89 -8.92 -1.04 15.98
C TYR A 89 -9.71 0.19 15.54
N LEU A 90 -10.68 0.02 14.64
CA LEU A 90 -11.48 1.12 14.11
C LEU A 90 -12.30 1.84 15.19
N VAL A 91 -12.86 1.11 16.15
CA VAL A 91 -13.55 1.71 17.30
C VAL A 91 -12.58 2.59 18.12
N ARG A 92 -11.39 2.08 18.44
CA ARG A 92 -10.39 2.82 19.22
C ARG A 92 -9.85 4.02 18.45
N LEU A 93 -9.65 3.86 17.15
CA LEU A 93 -9.18 4.91 16.25
C LEU A 93 -10.18 6.07 16.17
N ASP A 94 -11.48 5.77 16.02
CA ASP A 94 -12.55 6.77 15.98
C ASP A 94 -12.54 7.64 17.24
N HIS A 95 -12.53 7.04 18.43
CA HIS A 95 -12.49 7.79 19.67
C HIS A 95 -11.23 8.66 19.80
N ALA A 96 -10.06 8.12 19.45
CA ALA A 96 -8.81 8.86 19.51
C ALA A 96 -8.79 10.06 18.54
N LEU A 97 -9.25 9.88 17.30
CA LEU A 97 -9.30 10.95 16.30
C LEU A 97 -10.39 11.99 16.62
N ARG A 98 -11.53 11.59 17.18
CA ARG A 98 -12.53 12.54 17.66
C ARG A 98 -11.96 13.46 18.74
N ALA A 99 -11.15 12.94 19.66
CA ALA A 99 -10.46 13.74 20.66
C ALA A 99 -9.49 14.74 20.02
N VAL A 100 -8.66 14.30 19.06
CA VAL A 100 -7.76 15.17 18.28
C VAL A 100 -8.53 16.33 17.64
N TYR A 101 -9.62 16.04 16.92
CA TYR A 101 -10.39 17.07 16.24
C TYR A 101 -11.17 17.97 17.20
N ALA A 102 -11.59 17.48 18.36
CA ALA A 102 -12.19 18.31 19.41
C ALA A 102 -11.17 19.32 19.98
N ILE A 103 -9.94 18.89 20.23
CA ILE A 103 -8.84 19.76 20.69
C ILE A 103 -8.46 20.77 19.61
N ALA A 104 -8.36 20.34 18.35
CA ALA A 104 -8.03 21.22 17.22
C ALA A 104 -9.07 22.34 17.01
N ARG A 105 -10.34 22.09 17.33
CA ARG A 105 -11.41 23.10 17.24
C ARG A 105 -11.55 23.98 18.49
N ARG A 106 -10.89 23.63 19.59
CA ARG A 106 -11.02 24.37 20.85
C ARG A 106 -10.30 25.72 20.74
N GLY A 107 -11.00 26.82 20.95
CA GLY A 107 -10.37 28.14 21.11
C GLY A 107 -9.63 28.25 22.45
N GLY A 108 -8.57 29.07 22.51
CA GLY A 108 -7.83 29.30 23.74
C GLY A 108 -6.38 29.70 23.51
N ASN A 109 -5.53 29.45 24.50
CA ASN A 109 -4.10 29.70 24.41
C ASN A 109 -3.45 28.81 23.34
N VAL A 110 -2.78 29.42 22.37
CA VAL A 110 -2.20 28.76 21.19
C VAL A 110 -1.12 27.74 21.56
N LEU A 111 -0.27 28.04 22.55
CA LEU A 111 0.82 27.14 22.96
C LEU A 111 0.25 25.89 23.64
N LEU A 112 -0.66 26.08 24.60
CA LEU A 112 -1.33 24.96 25.28
C LEU A 112 -2.13 24.09 24.31
N GLN A 113 -2.76 24.71 23.29
CA GLN A 113 -3.47 23.97 22.26
C GLN A 113 -2.51 23.16 21.38
N ALA A 114 -1.36 23.70 21.01
CA ALA A 114 -0.36 23.02 20.20
C ALA A 114 0.23 21.80 20.93
N ASP A 115 0.53 21.94 22.23
CA ASP A 115 1.02 20.84 23.07
C ASP A 115 -0.03 19.75 23.22
N ALA A 116 -1.27 20.12 23.59
CA ALA A 116 -2.37 19.18 23.72
C ALA A 116 -2.69 18.44 22.40
N LEU A 117 -2.59 19.12 21.26
CA LEU A 117 -2.76 18.51 19.95
C LEU A 117 -1.63 17.51 19.63
N THR A 118 -0.40 17.82 20.03
CA THR A 118 0.75 16.92 19.89
C THR A 118 0.55 15.64 20.70
N GLU A 119 0.13 15.76 21.96
CA GLU A 119 -0.19 14.62 22.83
C GLU A 119 -1.34 13.78 22.26
N ALA A 120 -2.41 14.42 21.78
CA ALA A 120 -3.54 13.71 21.22
C ALA A 120 -3.17 12.94 19.94
N ILE A 121 -2.32 13.51 19.07
CA ILE A 121 -1.81 12.81 17.88
C ILE A 121 -0.89 11.65 18.29
N ALA A 122 -0.07 11.81 19.35
CA ALA A 122 0.74 10.73 19.88
C ALA A 122 -0.12 9.57 20.40
N ALA A 123 -1.27 9.85 21.03
CA ALA A 123 -2.21 8.82 21.44
C ALA A 123 -2.78 8.03 20.24
N VAL A 124 -3.09 8.69 19.12
CA VAL A 124 -3.50 8.00 17.88
C VAL A 124 -2.37 7.11 17.35
N ARG A 125 -1.13 7.60 17.33
CA ARG A 125 0.03 6.81 16.90
C ARG A 125 0.26 5.57 17.78
N GLU A 126 -0.05 5.63 19.07
CA GLU A 126 0.04 4.47 19.95
C GLU A 126 -1.07 3.43 19.63
N VAL A 127 -2.28 3.87 19.30
CA VAL A 127 -3.35 2.98 18.80
C VAL A 127 -2.89 2.26 17.53
N ASP A 128 -2.34 3.00 16.57
CA ASP A 128 -1.79 2.47 15.32
C ASP A 128 -0.66 1.46 15.54
N THR A 129 0.32 1.83 16.38
CA THR A 129 1.48 0.99 16.68
C THR A 129 1.06 -0.32 17.32
N ARG A 130 0.12 -0.28 18.27
CA ARG A 130 -0.41 -1.49 18.91
C ARG A 130 -1.18 -2.37 17.95
N HIS A 131 -1.95 -1.78 17.02
CA HIS A 131 -2.68 -2.53 16.02
C HIS A 131 -1.73 -3.25 15.04
N LEU A 132 -0.71 -2.57 14.52
CA LEU A 132 0.28 -3.20 13.65
C LEU A 132 1.07 -4.32 14.35
N ARG A 133 1.45 -4.12 15.63
CA ARG A 133 2.07 -5.19 16.45
C ARG A 133 1.14 -6.39 16.56
N ARG A 134 -0.14 -6.16 16.88
CA ARG A 134 -1.13 -7.25 17.01
C ARG A 134 -1.29 -8.05 15.72
N ILE A 135 -1.34 -7.39 14.56
CA ILE A 135 -1.34 -8.07 13.25
C ILE A 135 -0.07 -8.90 13.06
N SER A 136 1.10 -8.34 13.39
CA SER A 136 2.37 -9.05 13.29
C SER A 136 2.40 -10.30 14.17
N ASP A 137 1.99 -10.19 15.42
CA ASP A 137 1.96 -11.31 16.38
C ASP A 137 1.05 -12.45 15.88
N ILE A 138 -0.12 -12.09 15.33
CA ILE A 138 -1.07 -13.07 14.75
C ILE A 138 -0.45 -13.78 13.54
N HIS A 139 0.22 -13.05 12.65
CA HIS A 139 0.90 -13.66 11.51
C HIS A 139 2.06 -14.56 11.94
N GLU A 140 2.82 -14.17 12.97
CA GLU A 140 3.92 -14.98 13.51
C GLU A 140 3.42 -16.29 14.13
N GLU A 141 2.36 -16.22 14.94
CA GLU A 141 1.68 -17.39 15.49
C GLU A 141 1.15 -18.31 14.37
N TYR A 142 0.51 -17.71 13.36
CA TYR A 142 0.02 -18.44 12.19
C TYR A 142 1.15 -19.12 11.42
N TYR A 143 2.28 -18.45 11.17
CA TYR A 143 3.42 -19.04 10.45
C TYR A 143 4.14 -20.12 11.27
N THR A 144 4.07 -20.05 12.60
CA THR A 144 4.61 -21.11 13.47
C THR A 144 3.74 -22.37 13.44
N THR A 145 2.42 -22.20 13.40
CA THR A 145 1.45 -23.31 13.46
C THR A 145 1.13 -23.91 12.09
N CYS A 146 1.16 -23.09 11.04
CA CYS A 146 0.89 -23.47 9.66
C CYS A 146 1.90 -22.77 8.73
N PRO A 147 3.18 -23.23 8.70
CA PRO A 147 4.24 -22.59 7.92
C PRO A 147 3.93 -22.65 6.41
N PRO A 148 3.61 -21.52 5.75
CA PRO A 148 3.22 -21.56 4.34
C PRO A 148 4.36 -22.00 3.42
N HIS A 149 5.60 -21.79 3.84
CA HIS A 149 6.80 -22.10 3.05
C HIS A 149 7.17 -23.59 3.05
N GLU A 150 6.65 -24.37 3.99
CA GLU A 150 6.84 -25.83 4.04
C GLU A 150 5.76 -26.59 3.25
N ARG A 151 4.67 -25.91 2.87
CA ARG A 151 3.61 -26.50 2.04
C ARG A 151 4.12 -26.72 0.61
N PRO A 152 4.10 -27.95 0.06
CA PRO A 152 4.65 -28.25 -1.26
C PRO A 152 4.05 -27.42 -2.40
N VAL A 153 2.73 -27.19 -2.40
CA VAL A 153 2.03 -26.42 -3.45
C VAL A 153 2.47 -24.95 -3.45
N ILE A 154 2.66 -24.37 -2.26
CA ILE A 154 3.13 -22.98 -2.12
C ILE A 154 4.60 -22.88 -2.55
N ALA A 155 5.45 -23.84 -2.15
CA ALA A 155 6.85 -23.89 -2.57
C ALA A 155 6.98 -23.99 -4.11
N GLU A 156 6.16 -24.84 -4.75
CA GLU A 156 6.07 -24.96 -6.21
C GLU A 156 5.75 -23.62 -6.87
N HIS A 157 4.71 -22.92 -6.40
CA HIS A 157 4.35 -21.61 -6.95
C HIS A 157 5.39 -20.53 -6.67
N ARG A 158 6.01 -20.51 -5.49
CA ARG A 158 7.11 -19.58 -5.16
C ARG A 158 8.27 -19.76 -6.12
N ALA A 159 8.66 -21.00 -6.41
CA ALA A 159 9.72 -21.30 -7.38
C ALA A 159 9.34 -20.82 -8.79
N ALA A 160 8.11 -21.09 -9.24
CA ALA A 160 7.62 -20.64 -10.54
C ALA A 160 7.56 -19.10 -10.65
N VAL A 161 7.11 -18.40 -9.61
CA VAL A 161 7.07 -16.93 -9.56
C VAL A 161 8.49 -16.36 -9.58
N ALA A 162 9.41 -16.92 -8.80
CA ALA A 162 10.80 -16.47 -8.77
C ALA A 162 11.50 -16.65 -10.14
N GLN A 163 11.26 -17.78 -10.81
CA GLN A 163 11.80 -18.01 -12.15
C GLN A 163 11.24 -17.01 -13.16
N ARG A 164 9.92 -16.78 -13.18
CA ARG A 164 9.29 -15.80 -14.08
C ARG A 164 9.82 -14.38 -13.83
N LEU A 165 10.03 -14.00 -12.57
CA LEU A 165 10.61 -12.70 -12.24
C LEU A 165 12.06 -12.58 -12.72
N HIS A 166 12.85 -13.65 -12.61
CA HIS A 166 14.24 -13.69 -13.10
C HIS A 166 14.33 -13.43 -14.61
N ASP A 167 13.38 -13.95 -15.38
CA ASP A 167 13.35 -13.83 -16.85
C ASP A 167 12.77 -12.48 -17.35
N THR A 168 12.51 -11.53 -16.45
CA THR A 168 11.86 -10.24 -16.79
C THR A 168 12.70 -9.02 -16.41
N SER A 169 12.62 -8.00 -17.25
CA SER A 169 13.43 -6.78 -17.11
C SER A 169 12.77 -5.71 -16.24
N ALA A 170 11.48 -5.83 -15.93
CA ALA A 170 10.78 -5.01 -14.96
C ALA A 170 9.52 -5.71 -14.45
N LEU A 171 9.02 -5.24 -13.30
CA LEU A 171 7.77 -5.66 -12.70
C LEU A 171 6.78 -4.49 -12.67
N VAL A 172 5.57 -4.72 -13.17
CA VAL A 172 4.44 -3.80 -13.08
C VAL A 172 3.42 -4.32 -12.07
N ILE A 173 3.09 -3.52 -11.05
CA ILE A 173 2.08 -3.84 -10.03
C ILE A 173 0.91 -2.87 -10.14
N THR A 174 -0.25 -3.41 -10.50
CA THR A 174 -1.42 -2.58 -10.78
C THR A 174 -2.22 -2.23 -9.52
N GLY A 175 -3.24 -1.38 -9.69
CA GLY A 175 -4.26 -1.12 -8.67
C GLY A 175 -5.26 -2.28 -8.50
N GLY A 176 -6.20 -2.12 -7.57
CA GLY A 176 -7.25 -3.10 -7.30
C GLY A 176 -7.52 -3.23 -5.80
N HIS A 177 -7.96 -4.41 -5.36
CA HIS A 177 -8.14 -4.72 -3.96
C HIS A 177 -6.79 -4.92 -3.26
N VAL A 178 -6.39 -3.96 -2.43
CA VAL A 178 -5.06 -3.95 -1.80
C VAL A 178 -4.84 -5.11 -0.82
N GLY A 179 -5.87 -5.56 -0.10
CA GLY A 179 -5.77 -6.71 0.81
C GLY A 179 -5.34 -8.00 0.10
N VAL A 180 -6.10 -8.41 -0.92
CA VAL A 180 -5.75 -9.53 -1.82
C VAL A 180 -4.35 -9.36 -2.41
N LEU A 181 -4.03 -8.16 -2.90
CA LEU A 181 -2.72 -7.89 -3.49
C LEU A 181 -1.58 -8.11 -2.47
N VAL A 182 -1.67 -7.54 -1.28
CA VAL A 182 -0.65 -7.69 -0.23
C VAL A 182 -0.54 -9.14 0.24
N ALA A 183 -1.67 -9.80 0.49
CA ALA A 183 -1.71 -11.20 0.90
C ALA A 183 -1.01 -12.12 -0.12
N THR A 184 -1.30 -11.95 -1.41
CA THR A 184 -0.68 -12.74 -2.48
C THR A 184 0.79 -12.40 -2.69
N LEU A 185 1.19 -11.12 -2.62
CA LEU A 185 2.59 -10.71 -2.70
C LEU A 185 3.44 -11.34 -1.59
N HIS A 186 2.92 -11.40 -0.35
CA HIS A 186 3.60 -12.06 0.77
C HIS A 186 3.58 -13.59 0.63
N LEU A 187 2.44 -14.18 0.28
CA LEU A 187 2.30 -15.64 0.12
C LEU A 187 3.29 -16.19 -0.89
N PHE A 188 3.48 -15.51 -2.03
CA PHE A 188 4.40 -15.93 -3.09
C PHE A 188 5.81 -15.32 -2.97
N ASN A 189 6.12 -14.67 -1.84
CA ASN A 189 7.45 -14.16 -1.52
C ASN A 189 8.06 -13.24 -2.59
N VAL A 190 7.23 -12.39 -3.20
CA VAL A 190 7.61 -11.57 -4.36
C VAL A 190 8.75 -10.62 -4.03
N ALA A 191 8.74 -10.00 -2.85
CA ALA A 191 9.78 -9.06 -2.43
C ALA A 191 11.17 -9.69 -2.40
N ALA A 192 11.30 -10.95 -1.97
CA ALA A 192 12.60 -11.64 -1.91
C ALA A 192 13.14 -12.02 -3.29
N ALA A 193 12.24 -12.35 -4.23
CA ALA A 193 12.57 -12.72 -5.60
C ALA A 193 12.86 -11.51 -6.51
N LEU A 194 12.57 -10.30 -6.03
CA LEU A 194 12.64 -9.09 -6.84
C LEU A 194 14.10 -8.65 -7.09
N ARG A 195 14.40 -8.34 -8.36
CA ARG A 195 15.73 -7.89 -8.84
C ARG A 195 15.64 -6.72 -9.80
N SER A 196 14.56 -6.69 -10.58
CA SER A 196 14.31 -5.71 -11.63
C SER A 196 13.56 -4.47 -11.09
N PRO A 197 13.61 -3.34 -11.82
CA PRO A 197 12.81 -2.16 -11.51
C PRO A 197 11.32 -2.47 -11.32
N VAL A 198 10.67 -1.77 -10.40
CA VAL A 198 9.22 -1.88 -10.16
C VAL A 198 8.51 -0.62 -10.60
N ILE A 199 7.38 -0.78 -11.28
CA ILE A 199 6.46 0.30 -11.61
C ILE A 199 5.13 -0.03 -10.93
N ALA A 200 4.59 0.87 -10.12
CA ALA A 200 3.36 0.60 -9.39
C ALA A 200 2.44 1.83 -9.30
N TRP A 201 1.13 1.60 -9.26
CA TRP A 201 0.13 2.64 -9.04
C TRP A 201 -0.99 2.16 -8.13
N SER A 202 -1.76 3.10 -7.60
CA SER A 202 -2.95 2.80 -6.79
C SER A 202 -2.62 1.82 -5.64
N ALA A 203 -3.38 0.74 -5.48
CA ALA A 203 -3.11 -0.31 -4.50
C ALA A 203 -1.69 -0.89 -4.60
N GLY A 204 -1.13 -1.05 -5.80
CA GLY A 204 0.25 -1.48 -5.99
C GLY A 204 1.24 -0.52 -5.34
N ALA A 205 1.07 0.79 -5.53
CA ALA A 205 1.92 1.79 -4.90
C ALA A 205 1.83 1.75 -3.36
N MET A 206 0.63 1.53 -2.82
CA MET A 206 0.42 1.36 -1.38
C MET A 206 1.10 0.09 -0.85
N ALA A 207 0.98 -1.03 -1.57
CA ALA A 207 1.57 -2.31 -1.20
C ALA A 207 3.11 -2.29 -1.18
N LEU A 208 3.77 -1.38 -1.89
CA LEU A 208 5.24 -1.24 -1.84
C LEU A 208 5.77 -0.57 -0.57
N THR A 209 4.92 0.16 0.16
CA THR A 209 5.34 0.91 1.35
C THR A 209 5.43 0.04 2.61
N ASP A 210 5.92 0.60 3.73
CA ASP A 210 5.93 -0.11 5.03
C ASP A 210 4.52 -0.49 5.50
N ARG A 211 3.55 0.39 5.23
CA ARG A 211 2.21 0.32 5.81
C ARG A 211 1.15 0.73 4.80
N VAL A 212 0.08 -0.06 4.74
CA VAL A 212 -1.05 0.21 3.87
C VAL A 212 -2.07 1.07 4.62
N VAL A 213 -2.26 2.30 4.14
CA VAL A 213 -3.25 3.24 4.70
C VAL A 213 -4.46 3.30 3.79
N LEU A 214 -5.64 2.91 4.27
CA LEU A 214 -6.89 3.11 3.55
C LEU A 214 -7.50 4.44 3.97
N PHE A 215 -7.97 5.20 3.00
CA PHE A 215 -8.49 6.54 3.25
C PHE A 215 -9.62 6.88 2.27
N HIS A 216 -10.67 7.49 2.81
CA HIS A 216 -11.80 8.00 2.04
C HIS A 216 -12.56 9.08 2.83
N ASP A 217 -12.19 10.33 2.59
CA ASP A 217 -12.87 11.50 3.18
C ASP A 217 -14.17 11.83 2.44
N ARG A 218 -14.31 11.36 1.20
CA ARG A 218 -15.44 11.66 0.30
C ARG A 218 -16.42 10.48 0.20
N ALA A 219 -16.66 9.80 1.34
CA ALA A 219 -17.65 8.74 1.44
C ALA A 219 -19.09 9.28 1.57
N ALA A 220 -20.09 8.46 1.24
CA ALA A 220 -21.50 8.81 1.38
C ALA A 220 -21.89 9.17 2.83
N GLN A 221 -21.24 8.55 3.83
CA GLN A 221 -21.48 8.78 5.25
C GLN A 221 -20.65 9.95 5.83
N GLY A 222 -19.95 10.71 4.98
CA GLY A 222 -19.04 11.78 5.38
C GLY A 222 -17.58 11.31 5.53
N PRO A 223 -16.69 12.17 6.07
CA PRO A 223 -15.26 11.88 6.11
C PRO A 223 -14.89 10.74 7.06
N GLY A 224 -14.52 9.58 6.51
CA GLY A 224 -14.03 8.43 7.28
C GLY A 224 -12.66 8.71 7.89
N HIS A 225 -12.25 7.95 8.90
CA HIS A 225 -10.89 8.04 9.43
C HIS A 225 -9.92 7.25 8.56
N PRO A 226 -8.74 7.78 8.20
CA PRO A 226 -7.70 6.98 7.56
C PRO A 226 -7.33 5.81 8.46
N GLU A 227 -7.40 4.60 7.96
CA GLU A 227 -7.17 3.38 8.73
C GLU A 227 -5.88 2.71 8.26
N LEU A 228 -5.14 2.13 9.20
CA LEU A 228 -4.08 1.19 8.85
C LEU A 228 -4.72 -0.16 8.59
N TYR A 229 -4.43 -0.73 7.43
CA TYR A 229 -4.88 -2.08 7.07
C TYR A 229 -3.86 -3.15 7.51
N GLY A 230 -2.58 -2.82 7.44
CA GLY A 230 -1.49 -3.75 7.76
C GLY A 230 -0.18 -3.31 7.15
N SER A 231 0.81 -4.19 7.19
CA SER A 231 2.13 -3.98 6.59
C SER A 231 2.08 -4.18 5.07
N GLY A 232 2.89 -3.42 4.34
CA GLY A 232 3.19 -3.69 2.93
C GLY A 232 4.51 -4.45 2.78
N LEU A 233 5.06 -4.43 1.56
CA LEU A 233 6.33 -5.08 1.23
C LEU A 233 7.56 -4.35 1.78
N SER A 234 7.41 -3.11 2.29
CA SER A 234 8.53 -2.32 2.85
C SER A 234 9.69 -2.10 1.86
N LEU A 235 9.38 -2.04 0.56
CA LEU A 235 10.31 -1.67 -0.50
C LEU A 235 10.54 -0.16 -0.55
N LEU A 236 9.54 0.62 -0.13
CA LEU A 236 9.62 2.06 0.06
C LEU A 236 9.37 2.41 1.53
N ARG A 237 10.47 2.54 2.27
CA ARG A 237 10.42 2.84 3.70
C ARG A 237 10.19 4.33 3.95
N GLY A 238 9.48 4.66 5.02
CA GLY A 238 9.21 6.05 5.39
C GLY A 238 8.32 6.78 4.38
N VAL A 239 7.51 6.04 3.60
CA VAL A 239 6.58 6.60 2.61
C VAL A 239 5.15 6.13 2.94
N VAL A 240 4.19 7.04 2.78
CA VAL A 240 2.76 6.71 2.73
C VAL A 240 2.24 7.16 1.36
N ALA A 241 1.97 6.20 0.47
CA ALA A 241 1.45 6.48 -0.85
C ALA A 241 -0.04 6.82 -0.79
N LEU A 242 -0.44 7.96 -1.37
CA LEU A 242 -1.81 8.45 -1.39
C LEU A 242 -2.33 8.52 -2.82
N PRO A 243 -2.66 7.37 -3.45
CA PRO A 243 -3.21 7.36 -4.81
C PRO A 243 -4.59 8.01 -4.89
N HIS A 244 -4.80 8.79 -5.95
CA HIS A 244 -6.04 9.55 -6.18
C HIS A 244 -6.37 10.50 -5.01
N ALA A 245 -5.38 11.14 -4.39
CA ALA A 245 -5.59 11.91 -3.17
C ALA A 245 -6.64 13.02 -3.35
N GLY A 246 -6.66 13.77 -4.45
CA GLY A 246 -7.65 14.83 -4.70
C GLY A 246 -9.09 14.33 -4.81
N ALA A 247 -9.28 13.09 -5.29
CA ALA A 247 -10.60 12.46 -5.41
C ALA A 247 -11.04 11.75 -4.12
N ARG A 248 -10.13 11.46 -3.19
CA ARG A 248 -10.39 10.65 -2.00
C ARG A 248 -10.23 11.40 -0.68
N LEU A 249 -9.44 12.47 -0.66
CA LEU A 249 -9.13 13.28 0.51
C LEU A 249 -9.68 14.70 0.36
N LEU A 250 -9.96 15.33 1.48
CA LEU A 250 -10.28 16.76 1.53
C LEU A 250 -8.97 17.56 1.61
N LEU A 251 -8.20 17.58 0.52
CA LEU A 251 -6.87 18.21 0.49
C LEU A 251 -6.86 19.71 0.83
N ALA A 252 -8.01 20.39 0.72
CA ALA A 252 -8.16 21.80 1.09
C ALA A 252 -8.38 22.02 2.61
N ASP A 253 -8.73 20.97 3.36
CA ASP A 253 -8.86 21.03 4.81
C ASP A 253 -7.47 20.88 5.45
N SER A 254 -6.78 22.00 5.63
CA SER A 254 -5.43 22.02 6.18
C SER A 254 -5.37 21.45 7.59
N THR A 255 -6.40 21.61 8.42
CA THR A 255 -6.41 21.07 9.78
C THR A 255 -6.43 19.55 9.75
N ARG A 256 -7.32 18.98 8.94
CA ARG A 256 -7.40 17.52 8.76
C ARG A 256 -6.13 16.95 8.15
N MET A 257 -5.59 17.62 7.14
CA MET A 257 -4.36 17.20 6.48
C MET A 257 -3.13 17.36 7.37
N ALA A 258 -3.08 18.35 8.25
CA ALA A 258 -2.03 18.50 9.25
C ALA A 258 -2.07 17.33 10.24
N VAL A 259 -3.26 16.95 10.73
CA VAL A 259 -3.43 15.76 11.57
C VAL A 259 -2.97 14.50 10.83
N PHE A 260 -3.34 14.35 9.54
CA PHE A 260 -2.91 13.22 8.72
C PHE A 260 -1.37 13.14 8.62
N ALA A 261 -0.73 14.23 8.18
CA ALA A 261 0.72 14.28 7.99
C ALA A 261 1.47 14.05 9.31
N ARG A 262 1.04 14.74 10.38
CA ARG A 262 1.63 14.58 11.71
C ARG A 262 1.40 13.18 12.25
N ARG A 263 0.25 12.55 12.05
CA ARG A 263 0.02 11.16 12.50
C ARG A 263 1.05 10.21 11.90
N PHE A 264 1.33 10.30 10.60
CA PHE A 264 2.25 9.38 9.93
C PHE A 264 3.72 9.78 9.94
N ALA A 265 4.08 10.97 10.40
CA ALA A 265 5.48 11.36 10.57
C ALA A 265 6.24 10.35 11.46
N PRO A 266 7.51 10.04 11.14
CA PRO A 266 8.37 10.72 10.15
C PRO A 266 8.14 10.30 8.69
N ALA A 267 7.24 9.36 8.41
CA ALA A 267 6.96 8.97 7.03
C ALA A 267 6.39 10.13 6.21
N ARG A 268 6.80 10.22 4.95
CA ARG A 268 6.33 11.25 4.00
C ARG A 268 5.08 10.76 3.29
N CYS A 269 3.99 11.50 3.46
CA CYS A 269 2.74 11.26 2.75
C CYS A 269 2.83 11.85 1.33
N ILE A 270 2.71 11.01 0.30
CA ILE A 270 2.90 11.38 -1.10
C ILE A 270 1.56 11.32 -1.85
N PRO A 271 0.92 12.47 -2.15
CA PRO A 271 -0.23 12.54 -3.04
C PRO A 271 0.16 12.11 -4.46
N LEU A 272 -0.46 11.04 -4.97
CA LEU A 272 -0.27 10.55 -6.33
C LEU A 272 -1.53 10.87 -7.14
N GLU A 273 -1.53 12.04 -7.78
CA GLU A 273 -2.60 12.52 -8.67
C GLU A 273 -2.47 11.96 -10.09
N ALA A 274 -3.53 12.09 -10.89
CA ALA A 274 -3.42 11.85 -12.32
C ALA A 274 -2.33 12.77 -12.91
N GLY A 275 -1.49 12.21 -13.77
CA GLY A 275 -0.26 12.85 -14.26
C GLY A 275 0.98 12.56 -13.40
N GLY A 276 0.79 12.12 -12.16
CA GLY A 276 1.88 11.96 -11.18
C GLY A 276 2.85 10.83 -11.52
N ARG A 277 4.14 11.11 -11.31
CA ARG A 277 5.26 10.16 -11.39
C ARG A 277 6.29 10.51 -10.32
N VAL A 278 6.75 9.53 -9.57
CA VAL A 278 7.84 9.67 -8.59
C VAL A 278 8.81 8.52 -8.81
N ASP A 279 10.04 8.86 -9.22
CA ASP A 279 11.12 7.90 -9.48
C ASP A 279 11.99 7.80 -8.23
N VAL A 280 11.79 6.74 -7.44
CA VAL A 280 12.55 6.50 -6.22
C VAL A 280 13.73 5.58 -6.53
N ASN A 281 14.93 6.11 -6.30
CA ASN A 281 16.19 5.39 -6.43
C ASN A 281 16.86 5.32 -5.05
N GLY A 282 16.88 4.13 -4.44
CA GLY A 282 17.35 3.98 -3.05
C GLY A 282 16.31 4.44 -2.04
N ASP A 283 16.76 5.04 -0.93
CA ASP A 283 15.91 5.36 0.23
C ASP A 283 15.45 6.82 0.29
N THR A 284 15.84 7.65 -0.69
CA THR A 284 15.54 9.09 -0.71
C THR A 284 14.50 9.45 -1.75
N LEU A 285 13.54 10.30 -1.37
CA LEU A 285 12.59 10.87 -2.33
C LEU A 285 13.28 11.93 -3.20
N PRO A 286 13.06 11.91 -4.53
CA PRO A 286 13.70 12.87 -5.41
C PRO A 286 13.14 14.30 -5.20
N PRO A 287 13.92 15.35 -5.48
CA PRO A 287 13.41 16.71 -5.62
C PRO A 287 12.26 16.77 -6.63
N GLY A 288 11.32 17.69 -6.45
CA GLY A 288 10.10 17.76 -7.26
C GLY A 288 8.97 16.86 -6.77
N THR A 289 9.22 15.94 -5.83
CA THR A 289 8.17 15.10 -5.25
C THR A 289 7.16 15.94 -4.47
N ARG A 290 5.88 15.76 -4.74
CA ARG A 290 4.80 16.37 -3.96
C ARG A 290 4.63 15.60 -2.64
N VAL A 291 4.66 16.32 -1.52
CA VAL A 291 4.47 15.75 -0.18
C VAL A 291 3.45 16.56 0.61
N LEU A 292 2.71 15.90 1.49
CA LEU A 292 1.85 16.57 2.44
C LEU A 292 2.69 17.06 3.64
N GLY A 293 2.69 18.37 3.86
CA GLY A 293 3.37 19.02 4.98
C GLY A 293 2.63 18.86 6.31
N GLU A 294 3.34 19.07 7.42
CA GLU A 294 2.76 19.03 8.77
C GLU A 294 1.79 20.19 9.03
N ASP A 295 1.82 21.23 8.20
CA ASP A 295 0.85 22.32 8.14
C ASP A 295 -0.41 21.95 7.34
N GLY A 296 -0.48 20.72 6.82
CA GLY A 296 -1.58 20.18 6.02
C GLY A 296 -1.61 20.67 4.59
N ARG A 297 -0.55 21.32 4.09
CA ARG A 297 -0.47 21.78 2.71
C ARG A 297 0.39 20.85 1.87
N VAL A 298 -0.01 20.65 0.61
CA VAL A 298 0.82 19.93 -0.35
C VAL A 298 1.92 20.87 -0.84
N ARG A 299 3.18 20.44 -0.68
CA ARG A 299 4.38 21.16 -1.12
C ARG A 299 5.25 20.29 -2.00
N VAL A 300 6.13 20.92 -2.75
CA VAL A 300 7.13 20.23 -3.57
C VAL A 300 8.42 20.15 -2.78
N LEU A 301 9.05 18.97 -2.73
CA LEU A 301 10.39 18.83 -2.15
C LEU A 301 11.40 19.61 -2.99
N GLU A 302 12.14 20.50 -2.34
CA GLU A 302 13.25 21.23 -2.97
C GLU A 302 14.48 20.33 -3.10
N ALA A 303 15.40 20.71 -3.98
CA ALA A 303 16.72 20.08 -4.04
C ALA A 303 17.46 20.38 -2.73
N ALA A 304 18.03 19.35 -2.11
CA ALA A 304 18.89 19.49 -0.94
C ALA A 304 20.22 20.16 -1.29
#